data_AF-A0A1M5VMF8-F1
#
_entry.id   AF-A0A1M5VMF8-F1
#
_cell.length_a   1.000
_cell.length_b   1.000
_cell.length_c   1.000
_cell.angle_alpha   90.00
_cell.angle_beta   90.00
_cell.angle_gamma   90.00
#
_symmetry.space_group_name_H-M   'P 1'
#
loop_
_entity.id
_entity.type
_entity.pdbx_description
1 polymer ?
#
loop_
_entity_poly.entity_id
_entity_poly.type
_entity_poly.pdbx_seq_one_letter_code
_entity_poly.pdbx_strand_id
1 'polypeptide(L)'
;MINEIKTIIKNYLNNAKLTSLMIGTVVNDGVKISDKLTIPNELIKGNLKDFVKTGDKVRLIRNHGGQEFYIVEILGIPNVLNTMTVKIEPITVTNGMTISNIKIKGVSR
;
A
#
# COMPACT_ATOMS: atom_id res chain seq x y z
N MET A 1 6.04 -42.89 -9.83
CA MET A 1 4.95 -41.90 -10.04
C MET A 1 4.83 -40.83 -8.96
N ILE A 2 4.73 -41.18 -7.66
CA ILE A 2 4.56 -40.17 -6.60
C ILE A 2 5.76 -39.20 -6.51
N ASN A 3 6.97 -39.67 -6.77
CA ASN A 3 8.18 -38.84 -6.69
C ASN A 3 8.27 -37.85 -7.85
N GLU A 4 7.80 -38.25 -9.03
CA GLU A 4 7.75 -37.46 -10.25
C GLU A 4 6.73 -36.33 -10.10
N ILE A 5 5.54 -36.63 -9.57
CA ILE A 5 4.52 -35.62 -9.25
C ILE A 5 5.06 -34.60 -8.24
N LYS A 6 5.71 -35.06 -7.16
CA LYS A 6 6.35 -34.16 -6.18
C LYS A 6 7.42 -33.29 -6.82
N THR A 7 8.20 -33.85 -7.74
CA THR A 7 9.26 -33.11 -8.44
C THR A 7 8.68 -32.05 -9.37
N ILE A 8 7.61 -32.37 -10.12
CA ILE A 8 6.91 -31.43 -10.99
C ILE A 8 6.32 -30.28 -10.16
N ILE A 9 5.62 -30.60 -9.06
CA ILE A 9 5.03 -29.58 -8.17
C ILE A 9 6.12 -28.71 -7.55
N LYS A 10 7.21 -29.31 -7.07
CA LYS A 10 8.33 -28.56 -6.48
C LYS A 10 8.96 -27.62 -7.52
N ASN A 11 9.19 -28.09 -8.73
CA ASN A 11 9.75 -27.28 -9.80
C ASN A 11 8.78 -26.15 -10.18
N TYR A 12 7.48 -26.42 -10.26
CA TYR A 12 6.47 -25.40 -10.51
C TYR A 12 6.47 -24.34 -9.41
N LEU A 13 6.36 -24.71 -8.14
CA LEU A 13 6.31 -23.76 -7.02
C LEU A 13 7.60 -22.96 -6.88
N ASN A 14 8.76 -23.55 -7.19
CA ASN A 14 10.05 -22.86 -7.13
C ASN A 14 10.25 -21.84 -8.26
N ASN A 15 9.65 -22.08 -9.42
CA ASN A 15 9.76 -21.17 -10.57
C ASN A 15 8.57 -20.20 -10.66
N ALA A 16 7.43 -20.56 -10.07
CA ALA A 16 6.25 -19.73 -10.03
C ALA A 16 6.46 -18.61 -9.01
N LYS A 17 6.33 -17.37 -9.47
CA LYS A 17 6.23 -16.19 -8.58
C LYS A 17 4.82 -16.16 -8.00
N LEU A 18 4.59 -16.98 -6.97
CA LEU A 18 3.29 -17.08 -6.32
C LEU A 18 2.86 -15.75 -5.67
N THR A 19 1.55 -15.59 -5.56
CA THR A 19 0.95 -14.50 -4.80
C THR A 19 1.45 -14.57 -3.36
N SER A 20 1.94 -13.46 -2.84
CA SER A 20 2.46 -13.39 -1.48
C SER A 20 2.22 -12.02 -0.87
N LEU A 21 1.93 -12.02 0.42
CA LEU A 21 1.97 -10.82 1.24
C LEU A 21 3.40 -10.53 1.66
N MET A 22 3.77 -9.25 1.66
CA MET A 22 5.09 -8.76 2.04
C MET A 22 4.93 -7.48 2.84
N ILE A 23 5.90 -7.18 3.69
CA ILE A 23 6.00 -5.90 4.40
C ILE A 23 7.24 -5.20 3.88
N GLY A 24 7.11 -3.90 3.62
CA GLY A 24 8.22 -3.07 3.17
C GLY A 24 8.15 -1.66 3.71
N THR A 25 9.21 -0.91 3.48
CA THR A 25 9.30 0.51 3.80
C THR A 25 9.37 1.30 2.50
N VAL A 26 8.54 2.33 2.37
CA VAL A 26 8.49 3.21 1.20
C VAL A 26 9.78 4.03 1.14
N VAL A 27 10.43 4.02 -0.01
CA VAL A 27 11.63 4.79 -0.35
C VAL A 27 11.32 5.64 -1.59
N ASN A 28 12.18 6.60 -1.93
CA ASN A 28 11.91 7.54 -3.02
C ASN A 28 11.59 6.86 -4.36
N ASP A 29 12.20 5.71 -4.64
CA ASP A 29 12.07 5.01 -5.93
C ASP A 29 11.22 3.73 -5.86
N GLY A 30 10.53 3.47 -4.74
CA GLY A 30 9.81 2.22 -4.60
C GLY A 30 9.49 1.81 -3.17
N VAL A 31 9.34 0.50 -2.96
CA VAL A 31 9.19 -0.08 -1.62
C VAL A 31 10.29 -1.09 -1.37
N LYS A 32 11.10 -0.83 -0.35
CA LYS A 32 12.16 -1.71 0.12
C LYS A 32 11.56 -2.83 0.98
N ILE A 33 11.65 -4.07 0.50
CA ILE A 33 11.19 -5.27 1.22
C ILE A 33 12.33 -5.83 2.10
N SER A 34 13.55 -5.80 1.58
CA SER A 34 14.75 -6.25 2.26
C SER A 34 15.97 -5.47 1.76
N ASP A 35 17.14 -5.69 2.34
CA ASP A 35 18.37 -5.01 1.90
C ASP A 35 18.77 -5.29 0.45
N LYS A 36 18.26 -6.40 -0.12
CA LYS A 36 18.57 -6.82 -1.49
C LYS A 36 17.42 -6.60 -2.46
N LEU A 37 16.24 -6.20 -1.98
CA LEU A 37 15.02 -6.13 -2.79
C LEU A 37 14.27 -4.83 -2.55
N THR A 38 14.30 -3.97 -3.57
CA THR A 38 13.42 -2.82 -3.70
C THR A 38 12.50 -3.06 -4.88
N ILE A 39 11.19 -2.94 -4.66
CA ILE A 39 10.19 -3.03 -5.71
C ILE A 39 10.05 -1.64 -6.32
N PRO A 40 10.34 -1.46 -7.62
CA PRO A 40 10.20 -0.18 -8.30
C PRO A 40 8.76 0.34 -8.27
N ASN A 41 8.61 1.66 -8.16
CA ASN A 41 7.29 2.31 -8.15
C ASN A 41 6.44 2.00 -9.39
N GLU A 42 7.05 1.69 -10.53
CA GLU A 42 6.36 1.32 -11.77
C GLU A 42 5.54 0.03 -11.64
N LEU A 43 6.02 -0.91 -10.82
CA LEU A 43 5.35 -2.20 -10.56
C LEU A 43 4.29 -2.10 -9.45
N ILE A 44 4.28 -0.99 -8.71
CA ILE A 44 3.28 -0.73 -7.66
C ILE A 44 2.06 -0.10 -8.30
N LYS A 45 0.90 -0.73 -8.11
CA LYS A 45 -0.40 -0.33 -8.65
C LYS A 45 -1.41 -0.14 -7.51
N GLY A 46 -2.54 0.47 -7.85
CA GLY A 46 -3.68 0.66 -6.95
C GLY A 46 -3.67 1.99 -6.22
N ASN A 47 -4.84 2.33 -5.66
CA ASN A 47 -5.15 3.67 -5.18
C ASN A 47 -4.27 4.10 -3.99
N LEU A 48 -3.86 3.16 -3.14
CA LEU A 48 -3.06 3.47 -1.95
C LEU A 48 -1.64 3.95 -2.27
N LYS A 49 -1.16 3.77 -3.51
CA LYS A 49 0.15 4.24 -3.94
C LYS A 49 0.31 5.77 -3.79
N ASP A 50 -0.74 6.53 -4.03
CA ASP A 50 -0.68 8.00 -4.00
C ASP A 50 -0.78 8.56 -2.57
N PHE A 51 -1.09 7.71 -1.59
CA PHE A 51 -1.27 8.10 -0.19
C PHE A 51 -0.06 7.79 0.70
N VAL A 52 0.94 7.08 0.17
CA VAL A 52 2.14 6.72 0.93
C VAL A 52 3.24 7.75 0.79
N LYS A 53 4.07 7.83 1.82
CA LYS A 53 5.21 8.74 1.91
C LYS A 53 6.49 7.96 2.22
N THR A 54 7.64 8.51 1.81
CA THR A 54 8.94 7.95 2.17
C THR A 54 9.04 7.75 3.69
N GLY A 55 9.39 6.54 4.12
CA GLY A 55 9.44 6.13 5.53
C GLY A 55 8.21 5.34 6.00
N ASP A 56 7.10 5.36 5.28
CA ASP A 56 5.92 4.59 5.65
C ASP A 56 6.19 3.09 5.56
N LYS A 57 5.72 2.34 6.57
CA LYS A 57 5.68 0.88 6.50
C LYS A 57 4.38 0.46 5.83
N VAL A 58 4.48 -0.38 4.81
CA VAL A 58 3.32 -0.82 4.02
C VAL A 58 3.27 -2.33 3.93
N ARG A 59 2.05 -2.86 3.87
CA ARG A 59 1.78 -4.25 3.52
C ARG A 59 1.41 -4.31 2.04
N LEU A 60 2.16 -5.10 1.28
CA LEU A 60 1.98 -5.31 -0.14
C LEU A 60 1.46 -6.71 -0.42
N ILE A 61 0.62 -6.85 -1.43
CA ILE A 61 0.33 -8.12 -2.07
C ILE A 61 0.98 -8.13 -3.46
N ARG A 62 1.77 -9.17 -3.72
CA ARG A 62 2.28 -9.48 -5.06
C ARG A 62 1.23 -10.26 -5.83
N ASN A 63 0.91 -9.85 -7.04
CA ASN A 63 0.12 -10.64 -7.98
C ASN A 63 0.92 -11.89 -8.44
N HIS A 64 0.22 -12.96 -8.78
CA HIS A 64 0.81 -14.13 -9.43
C HIS A 64 1.64 -13.72 -10.66
N GLY A 65 2.80 -14.33 -10.84
CA GLY A 65 3.76 -13.95 -11.88
C GLY A 65 4.68 -12.78 -11.48
N GLY A 66 4.39 -12.09 -10.37
CA GLY A 66 5.26 -11.07 -9.78
C GLY A 66 5.48 -9.82 -10.63
N GLN A 67 4.53 -9.53 -11.52
CA GLN A 67 4.56 -8.35 -12.40
C GLN A 67 4.02 -7.11 -11.69
N GLU A 68 3.06 -7.28 -10.80
CA GLU A 68 2.37 -6.18 -10.14
C GLU A 68 2.29 -6.39 -8.64
N PHE A 69 2.34 -5.28 -7.92
CA PHE A 69 2.24 -5.23 -6.47
C PHE A 69 1.21 -4.19 -6.07
N TYR A 70 0.36 -4.52 -5.10
CA TYR A 70 -0.67 -3.62 -4.59
C TYR A 70 -0.42 -3.36 -3.11
N ILE A 71 -0.50 -2.09 -2.71
CA ILE A 71 -0.50 -1.73 -1.30
C ILE A 71 -1.89 -2.06 -0.77
N VAL A 72 -1.94 -2.90 0.27
CA VAL A 72 -3.18 -3.33 0.92
C VAL A 72 -3.44 -2.48 2.17
N GLU A 73 -2.36 -2.06 2.85
CA GLU A 73 -2.44 -1.35 4.11
C GLU A 73 -1.17 -0.52 4.33
N ILE A 74 -1.33 0.65 4.95
CA ILE A 74 -0.22 1.43 5.53
C ILE A 74 -0.20 1.14 7.02
N LEU A 75 0.85 0.48 7.49
CA LEU A 75 0.96 -0.02 8.85
C LEU A 75 1.13 1.15 9.83
N GLY A 76 0.35 1.12 10.92
CA GLY A 76 0.38 2.16 11.95
C GLY A 76 -0.50 3.37 11.65
N ILE A 77 -1.17 3.41 10.50
CA ILE A 77 -2.21 4.40 10.19
C ILE A 77 -3.57 3.77 10.49
N PRO A 78 -4.33 4.26 11.49
CA PRO A 78 -5.66 3.73 11.76
C PRO A 78 -6.58 4.01 10.58
N ASN A 79 -7.25 2.97 10.07
CA ASN A 79 -8.22 3.03 8.96
C ASN A 79 -9.52 3.81 9.31
N VAL A 80 -9.54 4.55 10.42
CA VAL A 80 -10.75 5.12 10.99
C VAL A 80 -10.87 6.60 10.59
N LEU A 81 -11.47 6.83 9.41
CA LEU A 81 -11.90 8.17 8.99
C LEU A 81 -12.86 8.83 10.00
N ASN A 82 -13.52 8.05 10.86
CA ASN A 82 -14.54 8.51 11.82
C ASN A 82 -14.00 9.38 12.98
N THR A 83 -12.73 9.77 12.96
CA THR A 83 -12.15 10.70 13.96
C THR A 83 -11.13 11.69 13.38
N MET A 84 -10.96 11.75 12.05
CA MET A 84 -9.98 12.64 11.44
C MET A 84 -10.49 14.10 11.37
N THR A 85 -9.62 15.04 11.73
CA THR A 85 -9.77 16.45 11.39
C THR A 85 -9.07 16.70 10.05
N VAL A 86 -9.84 17.05 9.03
CA VAL A 86 -9.28 17.47 7.74
C VAL A 86 -8.83 18.91 7.86
N LYS A 87 -7.53 19.13 7.66
CA LYS A 87 -6.98 20.48 7.48
C LYS A 87 -7.27 20.92 6.06
N ILE A 88 -7.92 22.07 5.91
CA ILE A 88 -8.20 22.68 4.62
C ILE A 88 -7.41 23.98 4.50
N GLU A 89 -7.12 24.39 3.27
CA GLU A 89 -6.68 25.77 3.04
C GLU A 89 -7.78 26.74 3.52
N PRO A 90 -7.41 27.90 4.12
CA PRO A 90 -8.38 28.81 4.69
C PRO A 90 -9.42 29.27 3.65
N ILE A 91 -10.68 28.89 3.85
CA ILE A 91 -11.79 29.39 3.03
C ILE A 91 -12.33 30.65 3.69
N THR A 92 -12.33 31.77 2.95
CA THR A 92 -12.94 33.01 3.42
C THR A 92 -14.44 32.95 3.17
N VAL A 93 -15.21 32.88 4.26
CA VAL A 93 -16.65 33.08 4.28
C VAL A 93 -16.88 34.56 4.58
N THR A 94 -17.98 35.14 4.12
CA THR A 94 -18.27 36.58 4.19
C THR A 94 -17.85 37.28 5.50
N ASN A 95 -17.40 38.53 5.39
CA ASN A 95 -16.94 39.37 6.52
C ASN A 95 -15.67 38.88 7.23
N GLY A 96 -14.71 38.30 6.49
CA GLY A 96 -13.38 37.96 7.01
C GLY A 96 -13.33 36.74 7.94
N MET A 97 -14.44 36.00 8.05
CA MET A 97 -14.46 34.73 8.76
C MET A 97 -13.73 33.66 7.93
N THR A 98 -12.79 32.94 8.53
CA THR A 98 -12.04 31.88 7.85
C THR A 98 -12.33 30.51 8.43
N ILE A 99 -12.56 29.52 7.57
CA ILE A 99 -12.65 28.11 7.95
C ILE A 99 -11.29 27.48 7.69
N SER A 100 -10.64 26.94 8.72
CA SER A 100 -9.31 26.31 8.65
C SER A 100 -9.30 24.82 9.01
N ASN A 101 -10.39 24.31 9.57
CA ASN A 101 -10.52 22.90 9.94
C ASN A 101 -11.96 22.40 9.78
N ILE A 102 -12.09 21.13 9.38
CA ILE A 102 -13.37 20.42 9.31
C ILE A 102 -13.22 19.08 10.06
N LYS A 103 -14.10 18.84 11.03
CA LYS A 103 -14.16 17.57 11.76
C LYS A 103 -15.20 16.65 11.11
N ILE A 104 -14.78 15.47 10.66
CA ILE A 104 -15.67 14.49 10.02
C ILE A 104 -16.27 13.59 11.11
N LYS A 105 -17.61 13.57 11.21
CA LYS A 105 -18.34 12.74 12.18
C LYS A 105 -18.43 11.26 11.75
N GLY A 106 -18.46 11.00 10.45
CA GLY A 106 -18.49 9.65 9.89
C GLY A 106 -18.49 9.67 8.37
N VAL A 107 -18.10 8.55 7.77
CA VAL A 107 -18.14 8.34 6.32
C VAL A 107 -18.99 7.10 6.02
N SER A 108 -20.06 7.26 5.24
CA SER A 108 -20.88 6.17 4.72
C SER A 108 -20.65 6.01 3.21
N ARG A 109 -20.83 4.79 2.70
CA ARG A 109 -20.90 4.54 1.26
C ARG A 109 -22.29 4.85 0.73
#